data_AF-A0A6I7NDX8-F1
#
_entry.id   AF-A0A6I7NDX8-F1
#
_cell.length_a   1.000
_cell.length_b   1.000
_cell.length_c   1.000
_cell.angle_alpha   90.00
_cell.angle_beta   90.00
_cell.angle_gamma   90.00
#
_symmetry.space_group_name_H-M   'P 1'
#
loop_
_entity.id
_entity.type
_entity.pdbx_description
1 polymer ?
#
loop_
_entity_poly.entity_id
_entity_poly.type
_entity_poly.pdbx_seq_one_letter_code
_entity_poly.pdbx_strand_id
1 'polypeptide(L)'
;LMVSGKPIEVEVENLEEMQEALEAGADIIMLDELSHADMRTAVERCQGRAKLEASGGITEATLRSVAETGVDYISIGGMTKHIQAVDLSLRLNMI
;
A
#
# COMPACT_ATOMS: atom_id res chain seq x y z
N LEU A 1 -26.21 -4.83 -2.71
CA LEU A 1 -25.54 -5.37 -3.91
C LEU A 1 -24.85 -4.21 -4.59
N MET A 2 -23.52 -4.10 -4.52
CA MET A 2 -22.78 -3.04 -5.21
C MET A 2 -22.60 -3.47 -6.68
N VAL A 3 -23.17 -2.68 -7.59
CA VAL A 3 -23.39 -3.01 -9.01
C VAL A 3 -22.55 -2.09 -9.91
N SER A 4 -21.22 -2.18 -9.86
CA SER A 4 -20.37 -1.36 -10.75
C SER A 4 -19.19 -2.08 -11.41
N GLY A 5 -18.85 -3.32 -11.04
CA GLY A 5 -17.67 -4.01 -11.61
C GLY A 5 -16.33 -3.29 -11.38
N LYS A 6 -16.31 -2.25 -10.55
CA LYS A 6 -15.11 -1.54 -10.11
C LYS A 6 -14.67 -2.14 -8.78
N PRO A 7 -13.36 -2.28 -8.54
CA PRO A 7 -12.85 -2.70 -7.24
C PRO A 7 -13.20 -1.65 -6.18
N ILE A 8 -13.53 -2.12 -4.99
CA ILE A 8 -13.77 -1.32 -3.79
C ILE A 8 -12.62 -1.52 -2.82
N GLU A 9 -11.99 -0.42 -2.45
CA GLU A 9 -10.94 -0.36 -1.43
C GLU A 9 -11.49 0.33 -0.17
N VAL A 10 -11.12 -0.20 0.99
CA VAL A 10 -11.48 0.36 2.30
C VAL A 10 -10.21 0.58 3.11
N GLU A 11 -10.03 1.80 3.60
CA GLU A 11 -8.95 2.19 4.50
C GLU A 11 -9.36 1.92 5.95
N VAL A 12 -8.42 1.38 6.74
CA VAL A 12 -8.62 0.99 8.14
C VAL A 12 -7.42 1.39 8.99
N GLU A 13 -7.67 1.80 10.22
CA GLU A 13 -6.66 2.27 11.17
C GLU A 13 -6.33 1.20 12.24
N ASN A 14 -7.06 0.08 12.26
CA ASN A 14 -6.83 -1.02 13.20
C ASN A 14 -7.36 -2.38 12.71
N LEU A 15 -7.02 -3.45 13.45
CA LEU A 15 -7.39 -4.84 13.10
C LEU A 15 -8.89 -5.16 13.28
N GLU A 16 -9.65 -4.35 14.03
CA GLU A 16 -11.10 -4.54 14.18
C GLU A 16 -11.81 -4.02 12.93
N GLU A 17 -11.49 -2.82 12.49
CA GLU A 17 -11.97 -2.25 11.22
C GLU A 17 -11.58 -3.10 10.01
N MET A 18 -10.35 -3.65 10.01
CA MET A 18 -9.91 -4.60 8.98
C MET A 18 -10.84 -5.82 8.89
N GLN A 19 -11.26 -6.35 10.04
CA GLN A 19 -12.18 -7.50 10.10
C GLN A 19 -13.56 -7.10 9.55
N GLU A 20 -14.07 -5.93 9.90
CA GLU A 20 -15.34 -5.41 9.37
C GLU A 20 -15.29 -5.24 7.85
N ALA A 21 -14.22 -4.64 7.31
CA ALA A 21 -14.03 -4.47 5.87
C ALA A 21 -13.96 -5.83 5.13
N LEU A 22 -13.30 -6.80 5.74
CA LEU A 22 -13.18 -8.16 5.20
C LEU A 22 -14.52 -8.91 5.19
N GLU A 23 -15.36 -8.70 6.20
CA GLU A 23 -16.73 -9.24 6.30
C GLU A 23 -17.70 -8.55 5.34
N ALA A 24 -17.52 -7.25 5.12
CA ALA A 24 -18.28 -6.48 4.14
C ALA A 24 -17.94 -6.86 2.68
N GLY A 25 -16.81 -7.55 2.46
CA GLY A 25 -16.39 -8.04 1.16
C GLY A 25 -15.65 -6.99 0.32
N ALA A 26 -14.81 -6.17 0.94
CA ALA A 26 -13.90 -5.28 0.24
C ALA A 26 -12.93 -6.08 -0.68
N ASP A 27 -12.63 -5.56 -1.86
CA ASP A 27 -11.67 -6.17 -2.79
C ASP A 27 -10.23 -5.92 -2.31
N ILE A 28 -9.99 -4.73 -1.75
CA ILE A 28 -8.71 -4.26 -1.22
C ILE A 28 -8.94 -3.63 0.16
N ILE A 29 -8.03 -3.87 1.09
CA ILE A 29 -8.02 -3.23 2.41
C ILE A 29 -6.68 -2.52 2.59
N MET A 30 -6.73 -1.20 2.76
CA MET A 30 -5.56 -0.37 3.05
C MET A 30 -5.36 -0.27 4.56
N LEU A 31 -4.18 -0.67 5.01
CA LEU A 31 -3.73 -0.62 6.40
C LEU A 31 -3.00 0.71 6.63
N ASP A 32 -3.66 1.70 7.23
CA ASP A 32 -3.08 3.03 7.46
C ASP A 32 -2.30 3.09 8.77
N GLU A 33 -0.99 3.36 8.70
CA GLU A 33 -0.07 3.52 9.84
C GLU A 33 -0.08 2.33 10.85
N LEU A 34 -0.50 1.13 10.42
CA LEU A 34 -0.47 -0.07 11.27
C LEU A 34 0.97 -0.48 11.60
N SER A 35 1.16 -1.12 12.76
CA SER A 35 2.48 -1.66 13.13
C SER A 35 2.85 -2.88 12.26
N HIS A 36 4.14 -3.19 12.11
CA HIS A 36 4.57 -4.41 11.40
C HIS A 36 4.01 -5.71 12.03
N ALA A 37 3.71 -5.70 13.34
CA ALA A 37 3.09 -6.84 14.01
C ALA A 37 1.62 -6.98 13.62
N ASP A 38 0.91 -5.86 13.54
CA ASP A 38 -0.48 -5.83 13.10
C ASP A 38 -0.60 -6.17 11.62
N MET A 39 0.29 -5.67 10.75
CA MET A 39 0.31 -6.04 9.34
C MET A 39 0.47 -7.56 9.14
N ARG A 40 1.39 -8.21 9.87
CA ARG A 40 1.54 -9.68 9.82
C ARG A 40 0.26 -10.38 10.28
N THR A 41 -0.34 -9.89 11.36
CA THR A 41 -1.62 -10.41 11.86
C THR A 41 -2.74 -10.22 10.84
N ALA A 42 -2.79 -9.08 10.15
CA ALA A 42 -3.76 -8.79 9.09
C ALA A 42 -3.57 -9.74 7.90
N VAL A 43 -2.33 -10.00 7.47
CA VAL A 43 -2.01 -10.98 6.42
C VAL A 43 -2.49 -12.38 6.81
N GLU A 44 -2.20 -12.82 8.03
CA GLU A 44 -2.63 -14.12 8.56
C GLU A 44 -4.17 -14.25 8.63
N ARG A 45 -4.88 -13.18 9.01
CA ARG A 45 -6.35 -13.15 9.10
C ARG A 45 -7.03 -13.02 7.75
N CYS A 46 -6.44 -12.27 6.82
CA CYS A 46 -7.01 -12.02 5.51
C CYS A 46 -7.14 -13.31 4.69
N GLN A 47 -6.14 -14.20 4.78
CA GLN A 47 -6.12 -15.50 4.09
C GLN A 47 -6.44 -15.40 2.58
N GLY A 48 -6.05 -14.28 1.95
CA GLY A 48 -6.29 -14.02 0.53
C GLY A 48 -7.74 -13.69 0.15
N ARG A 49 -8.62 -13.41 1.13
CA ARG A 49 -10.01 -13.00 0.88
C ARG A 49 -10.12 -11.58 0.29
N ALA A 50 -9.12 -10.73 0.54
CA ALA A 50 -8.94 -9.42 -0.04
C ALA A 50 -7.45 -9.19 -0.34
N LYS A 51 -7.12 -8.17 -1.13
CA LYS A 51 -5.75 -7.66 -1.25
C LYS A 51 -5.43 -6.73 -0.08
N LEU A 52 -4.21 -6.78 0.42
CA LEU A 52 -3.76 -5.88 1.48
C LEU A 52 -2.75 -4.86 0.93
N GLU A 53 -3.03 -3.59 1.19
CA GLU A 53 -2.14 -2.48 0.88
C GLU A 53 -1.64 -1.86 2.19
N ALA A 54 -0.33 -1.64 2.34
CA ALA A 54 0.22 -0.85 3.44
C ALA A 54 0.42 0.61 3.00
N SER A 55 -0.04 1.55 3.83
CA SER A 55 0.12 3.00 3.64
C SER A 55 0.59 3.68 4.92
N GLY A 56 1.03 4.93 4.81
CA GLY A 56 1.46 5.74 5.95
C GLY A 56 2.95 5.66 6.26
N GLY A 57 3.61 6.83 6.37
CA GLY A 57 4.97 6.95 6.91
C GLY A 57 6.11 6.17 6.21
N ILE A 58 5.87 5.55 5.05
CA ILE A 58 6.83 4.61 4.44
C ILE A 58 8.05 5.33 3.86
N THR A 59 9.23 4.84 4.22
CA THR A 59 10.54 5.36 3.80
C THR A 59 11.36 4.25 3.16
N GLU A 60 12.47 4.61 2.50
CA GLU A 60 13.41 3.61 1.96
C GLU A 60 13.94 2.64 3.04
N ALA A 61 14.11 3.14 4.27
CA ALA A 61 14.56 2.33 5.40
C ALA A 61 13.50 1.33 5.90
N THR A 62 12.22 1.68 5.84
CA THR A 62 11.11 0.83 6.31
C THR A 62 10.51 -0.05 5.21
N LEU A 63 10.71 0.30 3.94
CA LEU A 63 10.09 -0.36 2.78
C LEU A 63 10.29 -1.88 2.78
N ARG A 64 11.53 -2.34 2.99
CA ARG A 64 11.84 -3.78 3.02
C ARG A 64 11.08 -4.49 4.14
N SER A 65 11.11 -3.93 5.36
CA SER A 65 10.45 -4.57 6.50
C SER A 65 8.93 -4.58 6.38
N VAL A 66 8.33 -3.59 5.70
CA VAL A 66 6.90 -3.58 5.37
C VAL A 66 6.59 -4.66 4.36
N ALA A 67 7.38 -4.79 3.28
CA ALA A 67 7.19 -5.84 2.27
C ALA A 67 7.32 -7.25 2.87
N GLU A 68 8.24 -7.45 3.82
CA GLU A 68 8.44 -8.71 4.53
C GLU A 68 7.27 -9.09 5.47
N THR A 69 6.30 -8.19 5.72
CA THR A 69 5.07 -8.56 6.44
C THR A 69 4.13 -9.44 5.61
N GLY A 70 4.25 -9.40 4.29
CA GLY A 70 3.43 -10.20 3.36
C GLY A 70 2.24 -9.46 2.76
N VAL A 71 2.14 -8.14 2.90
CA VAL A 71 1.15 -7.32 2.18
C VAL A 71 1.34 -7.40 0.66
N ASP A 72 0.26 -7.25 -0.11
CA ASP A 72 0.31 -7.34 -1.57
C ASP A 72 0.87 -6.06 -2.21
N TYR A 73 0.54 -4.90 -1.64
CA TYR A 73 0.91 -3.59 -2.15
C TYR A 73 1.45 -2.67 -1.06
N ILE A 74 2.23 -1.68 -1.49
CA ILE A 74 2.77 -0.62 -0.65
C ILE A 74 2.61 0.70 -1.40
N SER A 75 1.82 1.63 -0.88
CA SER A 75 1.71 2.98 -1.44
C SER A 75 2.68 3.95 -0.78
N ILE A 76 3.39 4.72 -1.60
CA ILE A 76 4.44 5.64 -1.14
C ILE A 76 4.21 7.01 -1.77
N GLY A 77 3.50 7.90 -1.07
CA GLY A 77 3.28 9.28 -1.54
C GLY A 77 4.59 10.06 -1.76
N GLY A 78 5.68 9.67 -1.08
CA GLY A 78 7.02 10.24 -1.26
C GLY A 78 7.55 10.18 -2.70
N MET A 79 7.13 9.20 -3.50
CA MET A 79 7.59 9.03 -4.88
C MET A 79 7.08 10.10 -5.85
N THR A 80 5.96 10.74 -5.54
CA THR A 80 5.29 11.71 -6.42
C THR A 80 5.24 13.11 -5.84
N LYS A 81 5.25 13.25 -4.51
CA LYS A 81 5.22 14.57 -3.84
C LYS A 81 6.61 15.23 -3.72
N HIS A 82 7.68 14.47 -3.90
CA HIS A 82 9.06 14.95 -3.89
C HIS A 82 9.72 14.65 -5.23
N ILE A 83 10.60 15.55 -5.69
CA ILE A 83 11.30 15.40 -6.97
C ILE A 83 12.79 15.63 -6.80
N GLN A 84 13.59 14.65 -7.26
CA GLN A 84 15.00 14.81 -7.57
C GLN A 84 15.13 14.66 -9.09
N ALA A 85 15.25 15.78 -9.80
CA ALA A 85 15.39 15.75 -11.25
C ALA A 85 16.70 15.07 -11.66
N VAL A 86 16.65 14.27 -12.72
CA VAL A 86 17.85 13.71 -13.34
C VAL A 86 18.64 14.86 -13.99
N ASP A 87 19.95 14.89 -13.75
CA ASP A 87 20.83 15.86 -14.40
C ASP A 87 21.07 15.47 -15.86
N LEU A 88 20.55 16.29 -16.78
CA LEU A 88 20.59 16.04 -18.22
C LEU A 88 21.28 17.21 -18.93
N SER A 89 22.16 16.90 -19.89
CA SER A 89 22.81 17.89 -20.74
C SER A 89 22.68 17.54 -22.22
N LEU A 90 22.54 18.55 -23.07
CA LEU A 90 22.55 18.43 -24.53
C LEU A 90 23.94 18.78 -25.04
N ARG A 91 24.60 17.85 -25.73
CA ARG A 91 25.88 18.08 -26.40
C ARG A 91 25.68 18.10 -27.91
N LEU A 92 26.00 19.24 -28.53
CA LEU A 92 25.97 19.40 -29.98
C LEU A 92 27.38 19.21 -30.55
N ASN A 93 27.47 18.49 -31.67
CA ASN A 93 28.70 18.33 -32.43
C ASN A 93 28.46 18.96 -33.80
N MET A 94 29.18 20.03 -34.12
CA MET A 94 29.11 20.65 -35.44
C MET A 94 29.99 19.85 -36.40
N ILE A 95 29.44 19.46 -37.55
CA ILE A 95 30.19 18.92 -38.69
C ILE A 95 30.95 20.07 -39.35
#